data_AF-A0AAT9GSK3-F1
#
_entry.id   AF-A0AAT9GSK3-F1
#
_cell.length_a   1.000
_cell.length_b   1.000
_cell.length_c   1.000
_cell.angle_alpha   90.00
_cell.angle_beta   90.00
_cell.angle_gamma   90.00
#
_symmetry.space_group_name_H-M   'P 1'
#
loop_
_entity.id
_entity.type
_entity.pdbx_description
1 polymer ?
#
loop_
_entity_poly.entity_id
_entity_poly.type
_entity_poly.pdbx_seq_one_letter_code
_entity_poly.pdbx_strand_id
1 'polypeptide(L)'
;MECEKEVLEILDILFNSGLIRGRKVFEDDIKHLISHNKGNKCSENEVLELTRRYLRILGITVIKGSYFKEKPVKVFDDGSYISETIYGVEYDILNEDSLIGRIVFYEDRTMIEFERERREYKINKTFAIKALKDYLNRCSDLKDFIVSYMKFLEDNNDEKVLQWLKNFLSTKS
;
A
#
# COMPACT_ATOMS: atom_id res chain seq x y z
N MET A 1 -13.57 -34.21 -10.24
CA MET A 1 -12.50 -34.99 -9.58
C MET A 1 -11.10 -34.59 -10.00
N GLU A 2 -10.66 -34.72 -11.26
CA GLU A 2 -9.25 -34.41 -11.60
C GLU A 2 -8.91 -32.91 -11.48
N CYS A 3 -9.75 -32.01 -12.01
CA CYS A 3 -9.51 -30.56 -11.85
C CYS A 3 -9.65 -30.08 -10.40
N GLU A 4 -10.51 -30.71 -9.59
CA GLU A 4 -10.65 -30.36 -8.18
C GLU A 4 -9.39 -30.71 -7.39
N LYS A 5 -8.71 -31.80 -7.75
CA LYS A 5 -7.43 -32.16 -7.13
C LYS A 5 -6.36 -31.13 -7.46
N GLU A 6 -6.24 -30.72 -8.72
CA GLU A 6 -5.31 -29.66 -9.15
C GLU A 6 -5.59 -28.33 -8.42
N VAL A 7 -6.87 -27.99 -8.26
CA VAL A 7 -7.30 -26.80 -7.51
C VAL A 7 -6.93 -26.89 -6.03
N LEU A 8 -7.11 -28.06 -5.40
CA LEU A 8 -6.73 -28.25 -3.99
C LEU A 8 -5.23 -28.12 -3.77
N GLU A 9 -4.39 -28.59 -4.70
CA GLU A 9 -2.94 -28.41 -4.65
C GLU A 9 -2.56 -26.92 -4.77
N ILE A 10 -3.20 -26.18 -5.68
CA ILE A 10 -2.99 -24.74 -5.81
C ILE A 10 -3.42 -24.01 -4.54
N LEU A 11 -4.58 -24.35 -3.98
CA LEU A 11 -5.06 -23.75 -2.73
C LEU A 11 -4.09 -24.03 -1.58
N ASP A 12 -3.61 -25.26 -1.44
CA ASP A 12 -2.64 -25.62 -0.40
C ASP A 12 -1.36 -24.78 -0.52
N ILE A 13 -0.82 -24.62 -1.72
CA ILE A 13 0.33 -23.74 -1.96
C ILE A 13 -0.02 -22.30 -1.59
N LEU A 14 -1.16 -21.76 -2.05
CA LEU A 14 -1.57 -20.38 -1.76
C LEU A 14 -1.68 -20.09 -0.25
N PHE A 15 -2.21 -21.04 0.54
CA PHE A 15 -2.34 -20.90 1.98
C PHE A 15 -1.00 -21.02 2.73
N ASN A 16 -0.04 -21.77 2.20
CA ASN A 16 1.24 -22.01 2.85
C ASN A 16 2.41 -21.13 2.36
N SER A 17 2.21 -20.34 1.29
CA SER A 17 3.28 -19.57 0.62
C SER A 17 3.22 -18.06 0.85
N GLY A 18 2.28 -17.56 1.66
CA GLY A 18 2.11 -16.11 1.88
C GLY A 18 1.55 -15.34 0.67
N LEU A 19 1.12 -16.04 -0.38
CA LEU A 19 0.52 -15.41 -1.57
C LEU A 19 -0.89 -14.84 -1.30
N ILE A 20 -1.56 -15.31 -0.23
CA ILE A 20 -2.80 -14.72 0.27
C ILE A 20 -2.45 -13.55 1.19
N ARG A 21 -2.66 -12.34 0.69
CA ARG A 21 -2.38 -11.08 1.40
C ARG A 21 -3.68 -10.55 2.02
N GLY A 22 -3.88 -10.83 3.31
CA GLY A 22 -5.12 -10.54 4.01
C GLY A 22 -6.28 -11.37 3.45
N ARG A 23 -7.18 -10.75 2.66
CA ARG A 23 -8.28 -11.44 1.96
C ARG A 23 -8.18 -11.31 0.44
N LYS A 24 -6.96 -11.15 -0.09
CA LYS A 24 -6.71 -10.92 -1.51
C LYS A 24 -5.63 -11.86 -2.02
N VAL A 25 -5.76 -12.27 -3.28
CA VAL A 25 -4.72 -12.96 -4.05
C VAL A 25 -4.75 -12.46 -5.49
N PHE A 26 -3.61 -12.43 -6.17
CA PHE A 26 -3.50 -11.93 -7.52
C PHE A 26 -3.58 -13.07 -8.53
N GLU A 27 -4.28 -12.81 -9.63
CA GLU A 27 -4.54 -13.80 -10.67
C GLU A 27 -3.26 -14.33 -11.31
N ASP A 28 -2.25 -13.48 -11.50
CA ASP A 28 -1.00 -13.93 -12.12
C ASP A 28 -0.21 -14.87 -11.20
N ASP A 29 -0.33 -14.74 -9.88
CA ASP A 29 0.25 -15.70 -8.93
C ASP A 29 -0.42 -17.07 -9.08
N ILE A 30 -1.75 -17.10 -9.22
CA ILE A 30 -2.51 -18.33 -9.46
C ILE A 30 -2.10 -18.95 -10.81
N LYS A 31 -2.02 -18.15 -11.88
CA LYS A 31 -1.59 -18.62 -13.21
C LYS A 31 -0.15 -19.15 -13.20
N HIS A 32 0.73 -18.52 -12.44
CA HIS A 32 2.09 -18.99 -12.26
C HIS A 32 2.12 -20.38 -11.61
N LEU A 33 1.30 -20.60 -10.57
CA LEU A 33 1.16 -21.91 -9.93
C LEU A 33 0.58 -22.97 -10.89
N ILE A 34 -0.44 -22.60 -11.67
CA ILE A 34 -1.05 -23.50 -12.67
C ILE A 34 -0.03 -23.92 -13.73
N SER A 35 0.77 -22.98 -14.24
CA SER A 35 1.77 -23.25 -15.30
C SER A 35 2.95 -24.11 -14.83
N HIS A 36 3.24 -24.12 -13.53
CA HIS A 36 4.30 -24.96 -12.94
C HIS A 36 3.80 -26.35 -12.53
N ASN A 37 2.49 -26.61 -12.50
CA ASN A 37 1.97 -27.94 -12.19
C ASN A 37 2.12 -28.85 -13.43
N LYS A 38 3.18 -29.67 -13.45
CA LYS A 38 3.51 -30.58 -14.55
C LYS A 38 2.61 -31.81 -14.50
N GLY A 39 1.47 -31.73 -15.17
CA GLY A 39 0.52 -32.83 -15.29
C GLY A 39 -0.92 -32.43 -15.64
N ASN A 40 -1.17 -31.14 -15.89
CA ASN A 40 -2.52 -30.59 -16.08
C ASN A 40 -3.32 -31.40 -17.11
N LYS A 41 -4.38 -32.05 -16.63
CA LYS A 41 -5.42 -32.63 -17.47
C LYS A 41 -6.53 -31.63 -17.76
N CYS A 42 -6.59 -30.55 -16.98
CA CYS A 42 -7.57 -29.48 -17.11
C CYS A 42 -6.96 -28.24 -17.75
N SER A 43 -7.79 -27.42 -18.41
CA SER A 43 -7.30 -26.17 -18.99
C SER A 43 -7.00 -25.14 -17.91
N GLU A 44 -6.03 -24.26 -18.16
CA GLU A 44 -5.67 -23.17 -17.23
C GLU A 44 -6.89 -22.34 -16.80
N ASN A 45 -7.79 -22.05 -17.74
CA ASN A 45 -9.01 -21.28 -17.48
C ASN A 45 -9.99 -22.02 -16.56
N GLU A 46 -10.14 -23.34 -16.71
CA GLU A 46 -11.00 -24.14 -15.84
C GLU A 46 -10.47 -24.17 -14.41
N VAL A 47 -9.17 -24.41 -14.26
CA VAL A 47 -8.51 -24.43 -12.94
C VAL A 47 -8.60 -23.05 -12.29
N LEU A 48 -8.36 -21.98 -13.04
CA LEU A 48 -8.46 -20.61 -12.54
C LEU A 48 -9.88 -20.25 -12.07
N GLU A 49 -10.91 -20.60 -12.85
CA GLU A 49 -12.31 -20.35 -12.50
C GLU A 49 -12.75 -21.15 -11.26
N LEU A 50 -12.34 -22.41 -11.16
CA LEU A 50 -12.60 -23.24 -9.98
C LEU A 50 -11.89 -22.66 -8.74
N THR A 51 -10.60 -22.33 -8.84
CA THR A 51 -9.84 -21.71 -7.75
C THR A 51 -10.50 -20.40 -7.29
N ARG A 52 -10.96 -19.55 -8.22
CA ARG A 52 -11.74 -18.33 -7.89
C ARG A 52 -13.00 -18.63 -7.09
N ARG A 53 -13.74 -19.69 -7.45
CA ARG A 53 -14.97 -20.08 -6.73
C ARG A 53 -14.65 -20.52 -5.30
N TYR A 54 -13.64 -21.36 -5.11
CA TYR A 54 -13.24 -21.80 -3.77
C TYR A 54 -12.77 -20.63 -2.90
N LEU A 55 -11.88 -19.79 -3.43
CA LEU A 55 -11.41 -18.61 -2.71
C LEU A 55 -12.55 -17.66 -2.35
N ARG A 56 -13.53 -17.47 -3.24
CA ARG A 56 -14.72 -16.65 -2.96
C ARG A 56 -15.55 -17.20 -1.79
N ILE A 57 -15.74 -18.53 -1.71
CA ILE A 57 -16.45 -19.17 -0.59
C ILE A 57 -15.71 -18.90 0.73
N LEU A 58 -14.38 -18.87 0.69
CA LEU A 58 -13.51 -18.56 1.84
C LEU A 58 -13.40 -17.05 2.13
N GLY A 59 -14.12 -16.20 1.39
CA GLY A 59 -14.09 -14.75 1.57
C GLY A 59 -12.82 -14.08 1.04
N ILE A 60 -12.05 -14.76 0.18
CA ILE A 60 -10.82 -14.28 -0.44
C ILE A 60 -11.14 -13.81 -1.86
N THR A 61 -10.73 -12.58 -2.18
CA THR A 61 -10.96 -11.94 -3.48
C THR A 61 -9.77 -12.16 -4.40
N VAL A 62 -10.02 -12.69 -5.60
CA VAL A 62 -9.02 -12.77 -6.67
C VAL A 62 -9.01 -11.45 -7.45
N ILE A 63 -7.86 -10.77 -7.48
CA ILE A 63 -7.65 -9.51 -8.20
C ILE A 63 -6.99 -9.82 -9.54
N LYS A 64 -7.52 -9.24 -10.63
CA LYS A 64 -6.92 -9.40 -11.96
C LYS A 64 -5.53 -8.74 -12.03
N GLY A 65 -4.59 -9.42 -12.69
CA GLY A 65 -3.20 -8.98 -12.87
C GLY A 65 -2.26 -9.55 -11.82
N SER A 66 -1.02 -9.07 -11.82
CA SER A 66 0.02 -9.47 -10.88
C SER A 66 -0.07 -8.65 -9.60
N TYR A 67 0.51 -9.21 -8.52
CA TYR A 67 0.99 -8.35 -7.46
C TYR A 67 1.97 -7.38 -8.12
N PHE A 68 1.51 -6.14 -8.32
CA PHE A 68 2.45 -5.07 -8.59
C PHE A 68 3.36 -5.05 -7.36
N LYS A 69 4.58 -5.59 -7.51
CA LYS A 69 5.73 -4.94 -6.91
C LYS A 69 5.75 -3.56 -7.55
N GLU A 70 4.90 -2.66 -7.07
CA GLU A 70 5.07 -1.25 -7.28
C GLU A 70 6.54 -0.99 -6.98
N LYS A 71 7.27 -0.50 -8.00
CA LYS A 71 8.69 -0.23 -7.80
C LYS A 71 8.76 0.76 -6.64
N PRO A 72 9.52 0.46 -5.58
CA PRO A 72 9.64 1.39 -4.48
C PRO A 72 10.14 2.72 -5.02
N VAL A 73 9.42 3.78 -4.68
CA VAL A 73 9.82 5.16 -4.96
C VAL A 73 11.09 5.48 -4.16
N LYS A 74 11.24 4.84 -2.99
CA LYS A 74 12.41 4.92 -2.12
C LYS A 74 12.58 3.62 -1.34
N VAL A 75 13.82 3.18 -1.19
CA VAL A 75 14.24 2.15 -0.23
C VAL A 75 15.17 2.82 0.80
N PHE A 76 14.95 2.53 2.07
CA PHE A 76 15.71 3.06 3.20
C PHE A 76 16.79 2.06 3.65
N ASP A 77 17.73 2.53 4.47
CA ASP A 77 18.89 1.77 4.91
C ASP A 77 18.51 0.52 5.75
N ASP A 78 17.35 0.56 6.42
CA ASP A 78 16.79 -0.54 7.21
C ASP A 78 16.01 -1.58 6.37
N GLY A 79 15.97 -1.41 5.04
CA GLY A 79 15.24 -2.28 4.12
C GLY A 79 13.75 -1.95 3.97
N SER A 80 13.23 -1.03 4.76
CA SER A 80 11.88 -0.49 4.54
C SER A 80 11.81 0.33 3.25
N TYR A 81 10.61 0.51 2.72
CA TYR A 81 10.43 1.20 1.45
C TYR A 81 9.08 1.90 1.35
N ILE A 82 9.02 2.88 0.44
CA ILE A 82 7.80 3.61 0.09
C ILE A 82 7.41 3.30 -1.33
N SER A 83 6.13 3.03 -1.51
CA SER A 83 5.54 2.56 -2.76
C SER A 83 4.37 3.43 -3.17
N GLU A 84 4.25 3.78 -4.44
CA GLU A 84 3.13 4.58 -4.94
C GLU A 84 2.00 3.65 -5.42
N THR A 85 0.87 3.67 -4.72
CA THR A 85 -0.25 2.75 -4.94
C THR A 85 -1.33 3.29 -5.87
N ILE A 86 -1.61 4.58 -5.76
CA ILE A 86 -2.50 5.31 -6.68
C ILE A 86 -1.68 6.46 -7.25
N TYR A 87 -1.65 6.53 -8.58
CA TYR A 87 -0.84 7.45 -9.38
C TYR A 87 -0.74 8.86 -8.78
N GLY A 88 0.34 9.13 -8.05
CA GLY A 88 0.66 10.40 -7.38
C GLY A 88 -0.25 10.80 -6.21
N VAL A 89 -1.06 9.91 -5.65
CA VAL A 89 -2.13 10.22 -4.68
C VAL A 89 -2.01 9.39 -3.39
N GLU A 90 -1.59 8.14 -3.48
CA GLU A 90 -1.44 7.26 -2.32
C GLU A 90 -0.05 6.63 -2.30
N TYR A 91 0.56 6.64 -1.12
CA TYR A 91 1.88 6.08 -0.89
C TYR A 91 1.86 5.17 0.34
N ASP A 92 2.22 3.90 0.15
CA ASP A 92 2.34 2.92 1.23
C ASP A 92 3.78 2.90 1.76
N ILE A 93 3.91 2.86 3.08
CA ILE A 93 5.17 2.66 3.81
C ILE A 93 5.20 1.20 4.26
N LEU A 94 6.19 0.46 3.79
CA LEU A 94 6.26 -1.00 3.89
C LEU A 94 7.59 -1.45 4.51
N ASN A 95 7.57 -2.55 5.26
CA ASN A 95 8.77 -3.27 5.68
C ASN A 95 8.59 -4.77 5.48
N GLU A 96 9.58 -5.41 4.85
CA GLU A 96 9.70 -6.83 4.48
C GLU A 96 8.47 -7.43 3.76
N ASP A 97 7.26 -7.36 4.32
CA ASP A 97 5.97 -7.65 3.66
C ASP A 97 4.74 -7.01 4.38
N SER A 98 4.95 -6.06 5.31
CA SER A 98 3.91 -5.46 6.16
C SER A 98 3.71 -3.97 5.89
N LEU A 99 2.44 -3.54 5.84
CA LEU A 99 2.05 -2.12 5.78
C LEU A 99 2.26 -1.47 7.16
N ILE A 100 3.24 -0.57 7.24
CA ILE A 100 3.55 0.21 8.45
C ILE A 100 2.65 1.44 8.52
N GLY A 101 2.44 2.09 7.37
CA GLY A 101 1.63 3.28 7.28
C GLY A 101 1.35 3.68 5.86
N ARG A 102 0.54 4.73 5.71
CA ARG A 102 0.06 5.24 4.44
C ARG A 102 -0.01 6.75 4.45
N ILE A 103 0.34 7.36 3.32
CA ILE A 103 0.18 8.78 3.05
C ILE A 103 -0.83 8.92 1.91
N VAL A 104 -1.91 9.65 2.16
CA VAL A 104 -2.99 9.88 1.17
C VAL A 104 -3.15 11.38 0.93
N PHE A 105 -3.13 11.77 -0.33
CA PHE A 105 -3.29 13.15 -0.76
C PHE A 105 -4.67 13.42 -1.35
N TYR A 106 -5.46 14.22 -0.65
CA TYR A 106 -6.67 14.83 -1.20
C TYR A 106 -6.34 16.24 -1.70
N GLU A 107 -7.25 16.87 -2.44
CA GLU A 107 -7.03 18.20 -3.02
C GLU A 107 -6.71 19.27 -1.96
N ASP A 108 -7.37 19.21 -0.80
CA ASP A 108 -7.30 20.21 0.27
C ASP A 108 -6.65 19.69 1.57
N ARG A 109 -6.26 18.41 1.62
CA ARG A 109 -5.71 17.80 2.82
C ARG A 109 -4.77 16.64 2.52
N THR A 110 -3.83 16.43 3.43
CA THR A 110 -2.96 15.24 3.46
C THR A 110 -3.29 14.43 4.71
N MET A 111 -3.44 13.12 4.54
CA MET A 111 -3.67 12.19 5.63
C MET A 111 -2.46 11.27 5.77
N ILE A 112 -1.99 11.08 7.00
CA ILE A 112 -1.01 10.06 7.33
C ILE A 112 -1.65 9.08 8.32
N GLU A 113 -1.59 7.80 8.00
CA GLU A 113 -2.16 6.72 8.79
C GLU A 113 -1.06 5.72 9.13
N PHE A 114 -0.91 5.43 10.42
CA PHE A 114 -0.13 4.32 10.96
C PHE A 114 -1.09 3.40 11.73
N GLU A 115 -0.70 2.15 12.04
CA GLU A 115 -1.56 1.12 12.65
C GLU A 115 -2.54 1.59 13.75
N ARG A 116 -2.18 2.58 14.56
CA ARG A 116 -3.00 3.08 15.68
C ARG A 116 -3.29 4.58 15.62
N GLU A 117 -2.80 5.27 14.61
CA GLU A 117 -2.82 6.72 14.59
C GLU A 117 -3.11 7.23 13.19
N ARG A 118 -4.14 8.08 13.08
CA ARG A 118 -4.47 8.81 11.87
C ARG A 118 -4.34 10.30 12.16
N ARG A 119 -3.54 10.99 11.35
CA ARG A 119 -3.40 12.45 11.38
C ARG A 119 -3.84 13.04 10.05
N GLU A 120 -4.52 14.18 10.12
CA GLU A 120 -5.01 14.92 8.97
C GLU A 120 -4.46 16.34 9.03
N TYR A 121 -3.96 16.81 7.90
CA TYR A 121 -3.30 18.11 7.76
C TYR A 121 -3.96 18.86 6.61
N LYS A 122 -4.43 20.09 6.87
CA LYS A 122 -5.02 20.94 5.85
C LYS A 122 -3.90 21.67 5.12
N ILE A 123 -3.54 21.15 3.95
CA ILE A 123 -2.40 21.61 3.15
C ILE A 123 -2.68 21.26 1.69
N ASN A 124 -2.26 22.14 0.78
CA ASN A 124 -2.44 21.90 -0.65
C ASN A 124 -1.70 20.64 -1.12
N LYS A 125 -2.40 19.80 -1.88
CA LYS A 125 -1.89 18.55 -2.48
C LYS A 125 -0.54 18.69 -3.17
N THR A 126 -0.42 19.63 -4.09
CA THR A 126 0.79 19.82 -4.91
C THR A 126 1.98 20.16 -4.04
N PHE A 127 1.77 20.99 -3.02
CA PHE A 127 2.81 21.37 -2.08
C PHE A 127 3.25 20.19 -1.22
N ALA A 128 2.30 19.41 -0.71
CA ALA A 128 2.57 18.24 0.12
C ALA A 128 3.28 17.11 -0.64
N ILE A 129 2.92 16.86 -1.91
CA ILE A 129 3.61 15.89 -2.79
C ILE A 129 5.03 16.34 -3.13
N LYS A 130 5.22 17.64 -3.41
CA LYS A 130 6.56 18.18 -3.67
C LYS A 130 7.48 17.97 -2.47
N ALA A 131 6.99 18.33 -1.28
CA ALA A 131 7.72 18.11 -0.05
C ALA A 131 8.01 16.62 0.18
N LEU A 132 7.03 15.73 -0.03
CA LEU A 132 7.21 14.29 0.09
C LEU A 132 8.44 13.83 -0.73
N LYS A 133 8.47 14.18 -2.01
CA LYS A 133 9.57 13.81 -2.92
C LYS A 133 10.91 14.39 -2.46
N ASP A 134 10.92 15.63 -1.99
CA ASP A 134 12.14 16.27 -1.47
C ASP A 134 12.68 15.55 -0.23
N TYR A 135 11.82 15.13 0.70
CA TYR A 135 12.23 14.38 1.89
C TYR A 135 12.66 12.95 1.58
N LEU A 136 11.96 12.25 0.67
CA LEU A 136 12.37 10.91 0.20
C LEU A 136 13.78 10.93 -0.41
N ASN A 137 14.14 12.01 -1.11
CA ASN A 137 15.46 12.17 -1.71
C ASN A 137 16.56 12.49 -0.68
N ARG A 138 16.22 13.17 0.43
CA ARG A 138 17.19 13.63 1.43
C ARG A 138 17.44 12.64 2.56
N CYS A 139 16.44 11.85 2.92
CA CYS A 139 16.53 10.92 4.04
C CYS A 139 17.00 9.54 3.56
N SER A 140 17.94 8.94 4.29
CA SER A 140 18.35 7.54 4.09
C SER A 140 17.70 6.59 5.10
N ASP A 141 17.29 7.11 6.27
CA ASP A 141 16.55 6.39 7.32
C ASP A 141 15.04 6.71 7.29
N LEU A 142 14.19 5.69 7.51
CA LEU A 142 12.73 5.81 7.48
C LEU A 142 12.20 6.69 8.62
N LYS A 143 12.73 6.52 9.83
CA LYS A 143 12.27 7.26 11.00
C LYS A 143 12.58 8.75 10.83
N ASP A 144 13.76 9.08 10.33
CA ASP A 144 14.14 10.46 10.02
C ASP A 144 13.24 11.06 8.94
N PHE A 145 12.90 10.29 7.91
CA PHE A 145 11.92 10.69 6.89
C PHE A 145 10.55 11.00 7.52
N ILE A 146 9.99 10.07 8.30
CA ILE A 146 8.65 10.22 8.90
C ILE A 146 8.62 11.44 9.81
N VAL A 147 9.59 11.58 10.71
CA VAL A 147 9.67 12.70 11.67
C VAL A 147 9.78 14.03 10.93
N SER A 148 10.64 14.11 9.91
CA SER A 148 10.85 15.34 9.15
C SER A 148 9.63 15.72 8.32
N TYR A 149 8.98 14.75 7.68
CA TYR A 149 7.82 14.99 6.85
C TYR A 149 6.59 15.35 7.69
N MET A 150 6.33 14.63 8.79
CA MET A 150 5.25 14.98 9.71
C MET A 150 5.43 16.37 10.32
N LYS A 151 6.66 16.74 10.70
CA LYS A 151 6.95 18.09 11.18
C LYS A 151 6.65 19.15 10.13
N PHE A 152 7.05 18.92 8.88
CA PHE A 152 6.72 19.82 7.78
C PHE A 152 5.21 20.02 7.63
N LEU A 153 4.42 18.92 7.67
CA LEU A 153 2.97 19.01 7.58
C LEU A 153 2.36 19.75 8.78
N GLU A 154 2.91 19.57 9.97
CA GLU A 154 2.47 20.28 11.18
C GLU A 154 2.75 21.78 11.12
N ASP A 155 3.93 22.18 10.66
CA ASP A 155 4.36 23.57 10.55
C ASP A 155 3.59 24.33 9.45
N ASN A 156 3.09 23.60 8.44
CA ASN A 156 2.37 24.15 7.28
C ASN A 156 0.87 23.80 7.27
N ASN A 157 0.31 23.38 8.41
CA ASN A 157 -1.12 23.10 8.52
C ASN A 157 -1.92 24.42 8.57
N ASP A 158 -2.74 24.68 7.55
CA ASP A 158 -3.52 25.92 7.40
C ASP A 158 -4.32 26.26 8.66
N GLU A 159 -4.87 25.27 9.37
CA GLU A 159 -5.61 25.51 10.62
C GLU A 159 -4.73 26.12 11.71
N LYS A 160 -3.52 25.58 11.90
CA LYS A 160 -2.55 26.12 12.86
C LYS A 160 -2.07 27.50 12.43
N VAL A 161 -1.82 27.70 11.13
CA VAL A 161 -1.40 29.00 10.58
C VAL A 161 -2.49 30.06 10.79
N LEU A 162 -3.75 29.73 10.49
CA LEU A 162 -4.89 30.62 10.70
C LEU A 162 -5.09 30.93 12.19
N GLN A 163 -4.95 29.93 13.07
CA GLN A 163 -5.05 30.16 14.52
C GLN A 163 -3.92 31.04 15.05
N TRP A 164 -2.70 30.83 14.58
CA TRP A 164 -1.56 31.68 14.93
C TRP A 164 -1.78 33.13 14.48
N LEU A 165 -2.26 33.34 13.24
CA LEU A 165 -2.60 34.68 12.72
C LEU A 165 -3.65 35.38 13.59
N LYS A 166 -4.72 34.67 13.98
CA LYS A 166 -5.75 35.20 14.88
C LYS A 166 -5.15 35.64 16.21
N ASN A 167 -4.33 34.79 16.84
CA ASN A 167 -3.67 35.09 18.11
C ASN A 167 -2.75 36.32 17.97
N PHE A 168 -1.93 36.36 16.92
CA PHE A 168 -1.02 37.48 16.66
C PHE A 168 -1.74 38.82 16.51
N LEU A 169 -2.83 38.86 15.73
CA LEU A 169 -3.64 40.06 15.55
C LEU A 169 -4.30 40.50 16.86
N SER A 170 -4.79 39.55 17.67
CA SER A 170 -5.40 39.85 18.98
C SER A 170 -4.41 40.40 20.01
N THR A 171 -3.12 40.07 19.91
CA THR A 171 -2.07 40.57 20.81
C THR A 171 -1.48 41.93 20.41
N LYS A 172 -1.82 42.44 19.22
CA LYS A 172 -1.35 43.74 18.72
C LYS A 172 -2.34 44.89 18.94
N SER A 173 -3.55 44.57 19.39
CA SER A 173 -4.60 45.51 19.83
C SER A 173 -4.55 45.73 21.33
#